data_AF-A0A9N9VME6-F1
#
_entry.id   AF-A0A9N9VME6-F1
#
_cell.length_a   1.000
_cell.length_b   1.000
_cell.length_c   1.000
_cell.angle_alpha   90.00
_cell.angle_beta   90.00
_cell.angle_gamma   90.00
#
_symmetry.space_group_name_H-M   'P 1'
#
loop_
_entity.id
_entity.type
_entity.pdbx_description
1 polymer ?
#
loop_
_entity_poly.entity_id
_entity_poly.type
_entity_poly.pdbx_seq_one_letter_code
_entity_poly.pdbx_strand_id
1 'polypeptide(L)'
;MTGGIGSVRQWEGLGQAYFLLDLEHEGCYAETCATFALINWCNRLLKLDLNSEYGDVMETALYHGFLGAVNQEGDAFYYQNVLRTRAES
;
A
#
# COMPACT_ATOMS: atom_id res chain seq x y z
N MET A 1 -7.34 4.03 -4.13
CA MET A 1 -6.55 5.28 -4.16
C MET A 1 -5.08 4.96 -4.41
N THR A 2 -4.30 4.51 -3.42
CA THR A 2 -2.85 4.22 -3.61
C THR A 2 -2.49 2.73 -3.75
N GLY A 3 -3.40 1.82 -3.44
CA GLY A 3 -3.14 0.38 -3.50
C GLY A 3 -2.39 -0.18 -2.28
N GLY A 4 -2.07 0.64 -1.29
CA GLY A 4 -1.51 0.19 0.00
C GLY A 4 -2.55 -0.53 0.85
N ILE A 5 -2.12 -1.57 1.58
CA ILE A 5 -2.96 -2.38 2.47
C ILE A 5 -2.38 -2.45 3.89
N GLY A 6 -3.24 -2.69 4.87
CA GLY A 6 -2.90 -2.62 6.29
C GLY A 6 -3.29 -1.28 6.89
N SER A 7 -4.32 -1.26 7.73
CA SER A 7 -4.86 -0.03 8.32
C SER A 7 -4.45 0.15 9.78
N VAL A 8 -3.94 -0.90 10.43
CA VAL A 8 -3.59 -0.89 11.85
C VAL A 8 -2.08 -0.94 12.03
N ARG A 9 -1.53 0.06 12.73
CA ARG A 9 -0.10 0.19 12.97
C ARG A 9 0.45 -0.83 13.98
N GLN A 10 -0.30 -1.15 15.03
CA GLN A 10 0.16 -1.93 16.18
C GLN A 10 0.59 -3.36 15.82
N TRP A 11 0.05 -3.92 14.74
CA TRP A 11 0.36 -5.27 14.27
C TRP A 11 0.42 -5.34 12.74
N GLU A 12 0.55 -4.19 12.08
CA GLU A 12 0.77 -4.08 10.62
C GLU A 12 -0.31 -4.80 9.80
N GLY A 13 -1.54 -4.82 10.30
CA GLY A 13 -2.59 -5.70 9.81
C GLY A 13 -3.82 -4.98 9.29
N LEU A 14 -4.75 -5.81 8.83
CA LEU A 14 -6.09 -5.37 8.46
C LEU A 14 -6.89 -5.04 9.73
N GLY A 15 -7.58 -3.90 9.71
CA GLY A 15 -8.54 -3.51 10.74
C GLY A 15 -9.97 -3.94 10.39
N GLN A 16 -10.94 -3.32 11.04
CA GLN A 16 -12.35 -3.49 10.72
C GLN A 16 -12.65 -3.04 9.28
N ALA A 17 -13.68 -3.62 8.67
CA ALA A 17 -14.17 -3.17 7.37
C ALA A 17 -14.42 -1.65 7.39
N TYR A 18 -13.90 -0.96 6.36
CA TYR A 18 -13.99 0.50 6.21
C TYR A 18 -13.27 1.33 7.28
N PHE A 19 -12.34 0.74 8.04
CA PHE A 19 -11.41 1.49 8.89
C PHE A 19 -10.31 2.14 8.03
N LEU A 20 -10.60 3.35 7.54
CA LEU A 20 -9.81 4.08 6.53
C LEU A 20 -9.30 5.45 7.04
N LEU A 21 -8.80 5.48 8.27
CA LEU A 21 -8.12 6.68 8.80
C LEU A 21 -6.84 6.94 7.98
N ASP A 22 -6.46 8.21 7.80
CA ASP A 22 -5.44 8.63 6.85
C ASP A 22 -4.15 9.19 7.48
N LEU A 23 -4.14 9.36 8.81
CA LEU A 23 -3.02 9.87 9.62
C LEU A 23 -2.24 8.74 10.30
N GLU A 24 -0.90 8.87 10.39
CA GLU A 24 0.00 7.84 10.93
C GLU A 24 -0.36 7.31 12.34
N HIS A 25 -0.75 8.21 13.24
CA HIS A 25 -1.08 7.83 14.62
C HIS A 25 -2.49 7.25 14.77
N GLU A 26 -3.34 7.47 13.77
CA GLU A 26 -4.74 7.07 13.79
C GLU A 26 -4.95 5.77 13.00
N GLY A 27 -4.18 5.56 11.93
CA GLY A 27 -4.23 4.37 11.07
C GLY A 27 -3.30 4.50 9.86
N CYS A 28 -3.73 3.92 8.73
CA CYS A 28 -3.00 3.96 7.45
C CYS A 28 -1.55 3.46 7.55
N TYR A 29 -1.36 2.18 7.92
CA TYR A 29 -0.02 1.61 7.94
C TYR A 29 0.54 1.43 6.53
N ALA A 30 -0.27 0.88 5.62
CA ALA A 30 0.00 0.81 4.18
C ALA A 30 1.46 0.43 3.89
N GLU A 31 1.91 -0.70 4.45
CA GLU A 31 3.30 -1.10 4.41
C GLU A 31 3.77 -1.34 2.97
N THR A 32 5.02 -0.97 2.69
CA THR A 32 5.66 -1.22 1.39
C THR A 32 5.71 -2.71 1.06
N CYS A 33 6.04 -3.57 2.03
CA CYS A 33 6.06 -5.01 1.83
C CYS A 33 4.67 -5.58 1.54
N ALA A 34 3.65 -5.12 2.26
CA ALA A 34 2.28 -5.56 2.04
C ALA A 34 1.76 -5.15 0.65
N THR A 35 2.13 -3.95 0.19
CA THR A 35 1.87 -3.50 -1.18
C THR A 35 2.58 -4.37 -2.22
N PHE A 36 3.85 -4.72 -2.02
CA PHE A 36 4.57 -5.62 -2.91
C PHE A 36 3.97 -7.04 -2.92
N ALA A 37 3.49 -7.51 -1.78
CA ALA A 37 2.77 -8.78 -1.69
C ALA A 37 1.47 -8.75 -2.51
N LEU A 38 0.71 -7.64 -2.48
CA LEU A 38 -0.48 -7.45 -3.31
C LEU A 38 -0.16 -7.50 -4.81
N ILE A 39 0.90 -6.83 -5.26
CA ILE A 39 1.36 -6.88 -6.66
C ILE A 39 1.62 -8.34 -7.09
N ASN A 40 2.33 -9.09 -6.26
CA ASN A 40 2.63 -10.50 -6.53
C ASN A 40 1.36 -11.37 -6.53
N TRP A 41 0.39 -11.07 -5.66
CA TRP A 41 -0.88 -11.77 -5.63
C TRP A 41 -1.70 -11.49 -6.90
N CYS A 42 -1.88 -10.23 -7.29
CA CYS A 42 -2.58 -9.87 -8.52
C CYS A 42 -1.94 -10.50 -9.77
N ASN A 43 -0.61 -10.52 -9.86
CA ASN A 43 0.11 -11.23 -10.93
C ASN A 43 -0.20 -12.73 -10.97
N ARG A 44 -0.37 -13.38 -9.80
CA ARG A 44 -0.78 -14.79 -9.73
C ARG A 44 -2.24 -14.97 -10.12
N LEU A 45 -3.12 -14.06 -9.71
CA LEU A 45 -4.55 -14.10 -10.08
C LEU A 45 -4.73 -13.94 -11.60
N LEU A 46 -4.02 -13.01 -12.25
CA LEU A 46 -4.03 -12.84 -13.71
C LEU A 46 -3.61 -14.09 -14.49
N LYS A 47 -2.76 -14.93 -13.90
CA LYS A 47 -2.34 -16.21 -14.50
C LYS A 47 -3.36 -17.33 -14.29
N LEU A 48 -4.22 -17.21 -13.28
CA LEU A 48 -5.29 -18.17 -13.00
C LEU A 48 -6.54 -17.84 -13.82
N ASP A 49 -6.89 -16.57 -13.88
CA ASP A 49 -8.03 -16.05 -14.63
C ASP A 49 -7.71 -14.65 -15.17
N LEU A 50 -8.04 -14.42 -16.44
CA LEU A 50 -7.69 -13.19 -17.14
C LEU A 50 -8.73 -12.09 -16.88
N ASN A 51 -8.88 -11.70 -15.62
CA ASN A 51 -9.76 -10.62 -15.19
C ASN A 51 -8.99 -9.29 -15.11
N SER A 52 -9.49 -8.26 -15.79
CA SER A 52 -8.87 -6.93 -15.85
C SER A 52 -8.72 -6.27 -14.49
N GLU A 53 -9.64 -6.53 -13.54
CA GLU A 53 -9.61 -5.93 -12.20
C GLU A 53 -8.29 -6.24 -11.47
N TYR A 54 -7.72 -7.43 -11.66
CA TYR A 54 -6.43 -7.79 -11.08
C TYR A 54 -5.29 -6.97 -11.68
N GLY A 55 -5.38 -6.63 -12.96
CA GLY A 55 -4.45 -5.73 -13.64
C GLY A 55 -4.54 -4.30 -13.10
N ASP A 56 -5.76 -3.79 -12.96
CA ASP A 56 -6.02 -2.42 -12.46
C ASP A 56 -5.51 -2.24 -11.02
N VAL A 57 -5.76 -3.22 -10.15
CA VAL A 57 -5.26 -3.22 -8.76
C VAL A 57 -3.73 -3.32 -8.73
N MET A 58 -3.14 -4.20 -9.56
CA MET A 58 -1.70 -4.35 -9.67
C MET A 58 -1.01 -3.07 -10.13
N GLU A 59 -1.56 -2.41 -11.16
CA GLU A 59 -1.06 -1.15 -11.70
C GLU A 59 -1.08 -0.06 -10.61
N THR A 60 -2.21 0.10 -9.92
CA THR A 60 -2.37 1.07 -8.84
C THR A 60 -1.35 0.85 -7.72
N ALA A 61 -1.20 -0.41 -7.27
CA ALA A 61 -0.24 -0.75 -6.21
C ALA A 61 1.21 -0.52 -6.64
N LEU A 62 1.54 -0.79 -7.91
CA LEU A 62 2.89 -0.63 -8.45
C LEU A 62 3.28 0.84 -8.60
N TYR A 63 2.43 1.65 -9.24
CA TYR A 63 2.78 3.05 -9.56
C TYR A 63 2.54 4.04 -8.43
N HIS A 64 1.70 3.70 -7.45
CA HIS A 64 1.45 4.57 -6.31
C HIS A 64 2.07 4.02 -5.03
N GLY A 65 1.53 2.91 -4.50
CA GLY A 65 1.92 2.42 -3.17
C GLY A 65 3.37 1.93 -3.07
N PHE A 66 3.89 1.25 -4.09
CA PHE A 66 5.25 0.72 -4.07
C PHE A 66 6.27 1.72 -4.60
N LEU A 67 6.07 2.26 -5.80
CA LEU A 67 7.03 3.21 -6.39
C LEU A 67 7.14 4.50 -5.58
N GLY A 68 6.05 4.97 -4.96
CA GLY A 68 6.07 6.13 -4.08
C GLY A 68 6.83 5.93 -2.77
N ALA A 69 7.13 4.68 -2.40
CA ALA A 69 7.86 4.36 -1.18
C ALA A 69 9.39 4.48 -1.34
N VAL A 70 9.91 4.61 -2.55
CA VAL A 70 11.36 4.66 -2.83
C VAL A 70 11.73 6.06 -3.32
N ASN A 71 12.85 6.61 -2.86
CA ASN A 71 13.34 7.90 -3.36
C ASN A 71 13.83 7.80 -4.82
N GLN A 72 14.07 8.95 -5.45
CA GLN A 72 14.47 9.02 -6.86
C GLN A 72 15.85 8.37 -7.10
N GLU A 73 16.73 8.43 -6.11
CA GLU A 73 18.08 7.86 -6.16
C GLU A 73 18.10 6.34 -5.88
N GLY A 74 17.02 5.80 -5.31
CA GLY A 74 16.87 4.37 -5.02
C GLY A 74 17.65 3.86 -3.80
N ASP A 75 18.15 4.74 -2.95
CA ASP A 75 18.97 4.43 -1.76
C ASP A 75 18.25 4.68 -0.42
N ALA A 76 17.04 5.25 -0.45
CA ALA A 76 16.19 5.46 0.72
C ALA A 76 14.75 5.00 0.44
N PHE A 77 14.06 4.57 1.49
CA PHE A 77 12.70 4.06 1.38
C PHE A 77 11.85 4.34 2.62
N TYR A 78 10.53 4.41 2.40
CA TYR A 78 9.52 4.39 3.43
C TYR A 78 9.12 2.94 3.75
N TYR A 79 9.00 2.63 5.04
CA TYR A 79 8.44 1.36 5.50
C TYR A 79 6.90 1.41 5.48
N GLN A 80 6.34 2.51 5.99
CA GLN A 80 4.91 2.81 6.03
C GLN A 80 4.57 3.97 5.07
N ASN A 81 3.47 3.84 4.33
CA ASN A 81 3.04 4.83 3.32
C ASN A 81 1.72 5.49 3.71
N VAL A 82 1.76 6.41 4.67
CA VAL A 82 0.58 7.17 5.12
C VAL A 82 0.05 8.09 4.03
N LEU A 83 -1.27 8.33 4.03
CA LEU A 83 -1.92 9.23 3.08
C LEU A 83 -1.88 10.71 3.51
N ARG A 84 -1.68 10.97 4.80
CA ARG A 84 -1.55 12.33 5.35
C ARG A 84 -0.47 12.38 6.43
N THR A 85 0.47 13.31 6.26
CA THR A 85 1.47 13.69 7.27
C THR A 85 1.19 15.10 7.78
N ARG A 86 1.34 15.35 9.08
CA ARG A 86 1.36 16.72 9.63
C ARG A 86 2.80 17.09 9.95
N ALA A 87 3.21 18.31 9.59
CA ALA A 87 4.43 18.89 10.14
C ALA A 87 4.18 19.19 11.63
N GLU A 88 5.07 18.73 12.49
CA GLU A 88 5.09 19.18 13.89
C GLU A 88 5.53 20.66 13.89
N SER A 89 4.73 21.51 14.54
CA SER A 89 5.01 22.95 14.74
C SER A 89 5.67 23.19 16.08
#